data_AF-A0A3D4PLP7-F1
#
_entry.id   AF-A0A3D4PLP7-F1
#
_cell.length_a   1.000
_cell.length_b   1.000
_cell.length_c   1.000
_cell.angle_alpha   90.00
_cell.angle_beta   90.00
_cell.angle_gamma   90.00
#
_symmetry.space_group_name_H-M   'P 1'
#
loop_
_entity.id
_entity.type
_entity.pdbx_description
1 polymer ?
#
loop_
_entity_poly.entity_id
_entity_poly.type
_entity_poly.pdbx_seq_one_letter_code
_entity_poly.pdbx_strand_id
1 'polypeptide(L)'
;KTAATVRKTIVAWSNTLFEFERELGQFLHEIHLKQLAPPSGSHDANIEYDIQLQSKLYLMHNVIWTLTRLRFVRRLADSLLYDGVKKPKTKDVWLTEFLHAILSHNITSIKDLLPKALKRLSRRKLLYMPLENGGTPRSIADAQEMHALLRFLVTALPALGMYRETWQVMVTAYDMERSSRPRGPAITEFDRLFRLALSNTLSNMLKSSKNWRSGKLEDSELIDILTEVVDHYRDIWLRHSETMRLSAAEAMNVDAVWQDTIEFIHKYGSDLFHARNLTLGYVRAIVQTGVEEFLQYLDENDDPIHPNPLIEDLRDGVIEPREAAAHLEMIYGILIDKFDRFLEYNSTTTHSDYGERFDCFLDFVRLEAEYDRDDWNYTPYRIAHEALIEIGRYQAAQNWEHIFAIRSSEQADEHLLILHDLEAQYGVKLPALKDHIEERFVKPIAINRMLALVREIMEEKDETVRREYFDDLRVQIEHYQDGTSGTGLEVPEWLRVLDQELRNFEAPEHLSNDPYGEQIIIPVTINLREMRRQLKTWNDDFMPNPRKQSKRPRDKS
;
A
#
# COMPACT_ATOMS: atom_id res chain seq x y z
N LYS A 1 -12.38 -36.66 25.30
CA LYS A 1 -11.89 -35.73 26.35
C LYS A 1 -11.21 -34.49 25.75
N THR A 2 -10.42 -34.62 24.68
CA THR A 2 -9.72 -33.53 23.98
C THR A 2 -10.62 -32.45 23.36
N ALA A 3 -11.65 -32.80 22.58
CA ALA A 3 -12.50 -31.80 21.91
C ALA A 3 -13.28 -30.88 22.87
N ALA A 4 -13.77 -31.42 23.99
CA ALA A 4 -14.46 -30.63 25.01
C ALA A 4 -13.51 -29.67 25.75
N THR A 5 -12.27 -30.11 26.01
CA THR A 5 -11.22 -29.26 26.58
C THR A 5 -10.83 -28.15 25.61
N VAL A 6 -10.61 -28.46 24.33
CA VAL A 6 -10.31 -27.45 23.29
C VAL A 6 -11.44 -26.43 23.18
N ARG A 7 -12.69 -26.88 23.13
CA ARG A 7 -13.85 -25.98 23.10
C ARG A 7 -13.89 -25.06 24.32
N LYS A 8 -13.62 -25.59 25.53
CA LYS A 8 -13.56 -24.80 26.77
C LYS A 8 -12.44 -23.76 26.72
N THR A 9 -11.26 -24.11 26.17
CA THR A 9 -10.14 -23.17 25.99
C THR A 9 -10.50 -22.06 25.02
N ILE A 10 -11.10 -22.38 23.86
CA ILE A 10 -11.51 -21.36 22.88
C ILE A 10 -12.56 -20.41 23.47
N VAL A 11 -13.50 -20.92 24.29
CA VAL A 11 -14.46 -20.07 25.02
C VAL A 11 -13.75 -19.12 25.99
N ALA A 12 -12.77 -19.63 26.75
CA ALA A 12 -11.98 -18.79 27.66
C ALA A 12 -11.22 -17.69 26.90
N TRP A 13 -10.57 -18.04 25.78
CA TRP A 13 -9.90 -17.07 24.91
C TRP A 13 -10.86 -16.03 24.35
N SER A 14 -12.02 -16.44 23.82
CA SER A 14 -13.01 -15.48 23.29
C SER A 14 -13.48 -14.48 24.37
N ASN A 15 -13.69 -14.95 25.61
CA ASN A 15 -14.04 -14.07 26.74
C ASN A 15 -12.92 -13.08 27.07
N THR A 16 -11.67 -13.54 27.16
CA THR A 16 -10.52 -12.66 27.43
C THR A 16 -10.32 -11.64 26.32
N LEU A 17 -10.45 -12.05 25.05
CA LEU A 17 -10.36 -11.14 23.90
C LEU A 17 -11.45 -10.07 23.95
N PHE A 18 -12.66 -10.42 24.42
CA PHE A 18 -13.75 -9.46 24.60
C PHE A 18 -13.46 -8.43 25.70
N GLU A 19 -12.85 -8.84 26.81
CA GLU A 19 -12.43 -7.92 27.88
C GLU A 19 -11.37 -6.93 27.38
N PHE A 20 -10.33 -7.41 26.68
CA PHE A 20 -9.31 -6.55 26.07
C PHE A 20 -9.90 -5.61 25.01
N GLU A 21 -10.82 -6.08 24.18
CA GLU A 21 -11.52 -5.24 23.20
C GLU A 21 -12.20 -4.05 23.87
N ARG A 22 -12.87 -4.29 25.01
CA ARG A 22 -13.57 -3.24 25.77
C ARG A 22 -12.60 -2.24 26.39
N GLU A 23 -11.56 -2.73 27.05
CA GLU A 23 -10.58 -1.88 27.76
C GLU A 23 -9.75 -1.03 26.80
N LEU A 24 -9.27 -1.62 25.70
CA LEU A 24 -8.56 -0.87 24.66
C LEU A 24 -9.48 0.14 23.96
N GLY A 25 -10.75 -0.21 23.76
CA GLY A 25 -11.74 0.72 23.22
C GLY A 25 -11.95 1.94 24.12
N GLN A 26 -11.95 1.75 25.44
CA GLN A 26 -12.02 2.85 26.40
C GLN A 26 -10.73 3.68 26.40
N PHE A 27 -9.57 3.02 26.44
CA PHE A 27 -8.27 3.70 26.40
C PHE A 27 -8.10 4.56 25.14
N LEU A 28 -8.49 4.04 23.97
CA LEU A 28 -8.51 4.79 22.71
C LEU A 28 -9.37 6.05 22.78
N HIS A 29 -10.52 5.95 23.45
CA HIS A 29 -11.41 7.09 23.63
C HIS A 29 -10.79 8.16 24.53
N GLU A 30 -10.15 7.75 25.64
CA GLU A 30 -9.45 8.65 26.57
C GLU A 30 -8.29 9.39 25.89
N ILE A 31 -7.47 8.70 25.09
CA ILE A 31 -6.39 9.33 24.31
C ILE A 31 -6.96 10.33 23.30
N HIS A 32 -8.02 9.95 22.58
CA HIS A 32 -8.62 10.81 21.56
C HIS A 32 -9.09 12.15 22.14
N LEU A 33 -9.73 12.14 23.32
CA LEU A 33 -10.24 13.33 24.00
C LEU A 33 -9.15 14.26 24.58
N LYS A 34 -7.91 13.78 24.73
CA LYS A 34 -6.82 14.60 25.27
C LYS A 34 -6.43 15.69 24.27
N GLN A 35 -6.75 16.95 24.56
CA GLN A 35 -6.32 18.09 23.74
C GLN A 35 -4.86 18.45 24.03
N LEU A 36 -4.12 18.80 22.98
CA LEU A 36 -2.77 19.38 23.05
C LEU A 36 -2.89 20.90 23.09
N ALA A 37 -1.95 21.59 23.73
CA ALA A 37 -1.91 23.04 23.71
C ALA A 37 -1.56 23.51 22.28
N PRO A 38 -2.23 24.54 21.73
CA PRO A 38 -1.88 25.06 20.41
C PRO A 38 -0.46 25.67 20.44
N PRO A 39 0.30 25.57 19.35
CA PRO A 39 1.63 26.18 19.27
C PRO A 39 1.53 27.70 19.17
N SER A 40 2.60 28.42 19.54
CA SER A 40 2.68 29.88 19.43
C SER A 40 3.14 30.39 18.06
N GLY A 41 3.28 29.52 17.05
CA GLY A 41 3.75 29.85 15.70
C GLY A 41 5.28 29.96 15.53
N SER A 42 6.02 30.14 16.63
CA SER A 42 7.49 30.15 16.60
C SER A 42 8.06 28.77 16.25
N HIS A 43 9.28 28.76 15.69
CA HIS A 43 9.93 27.53 15.23
C HIS A 43 10.01 26.44 16.31
N ASP A 44 10.54 26.76 17.49
CA ASP A 44 10.71 25.80 18.59
C ASP A 44 9.36 25.31 19.13
N ALA A 45 8.35 26.19 19.22
CA ALA A 45 7.03 25.81 19.70
C ALA A 45 6.31 24.87 18.72
N ASN A 46 6.46 25.12 17.42
CA ASN A 46 5.92 24.27 16.36
C ASN A 46 6.59 22.88 16.37
N ILE A 47 7.91 22.80 16.55
CA ILE A 47 8.61 21.51 16.65
C ILE A 47 8.14 20.72 17.88
N GLU A 48 8.07 21.35 19.05
CA GLU A 48 7.60 20.68 20.26
C GLU A 48 6.15 20.20 20.13
N TYR A 49 5.29 21.03 19.51
CA TYR A 49 3.92 20.64 19.20
C TYR A 49 3.85 19.42 18.28
N ASP A 50 4.66 19.38 17.21
CA ASP A 50 4.71 18.23 16.30
C ASP A 50 5.11 16.95 17.05
N ILE A 51 6.15 16.99 17.89
CA ILE A 51 6.60 15.83 18.67
C ILE A 51 5.45 15.28 19.54
N GLN A 52 4.72 16.16 20.23
CA GLN A 52 3.58 15.76 21.08
C GLN A 52 2.42 15.20 20.25
N LEU A 53 2.12 15.83 19.11
CA LEU A 53 1.07 15.39 18.20
C LEU A 53 1.38 14.03 17.59
N GLN A 54 2.59 13.84 17.04
CA GLN A 54 3.04 12.56 16.50
C GLN A 54 3.01 11.45 17.55
N SER A 55 3.44 11.75 18.78
CA SER A 55 3.38 10.78 19.88
C SER A 55 1.95 10.34 20.20
N LYS A 56 1.01 11.29 20.25
CA LYS A 56 -0.42 11.00 20.46
C LYS A 56 -0.99 10.17 19.31
N LEU A 57 -0.73 10.56 18.07
CA LEU A 57 -1.21 9.87 16.86
C LEU A 57 -0.64 8.45 16.78
N TYR A 58 0.66 8.28 17.02
CA TYR A 58 1.32 6.97 17.05
C TYR A 58 0.68 6.03 18.07
N LEU A 59 0.43 6.51 19.30
CA LEU A 59 -0.25 5.73 20.33
C LEU A 59 -1.67 5.33 19.90
N MET A 60 -2.44 6.26 19.34
CA MET A 60 -3.79 5.97 18.84
C MET A 60 -3.78 4.92 17.71
N HIS A 61 -2.87 5.05 16.74
CA HIS A 61 -2.71 4.08 15.65
C HIS A 61 -2.39 2.67 16.18
N ASN A 62 -1.48 2.55 17.14
CA ASN A 62 -1.14 1.26 17.75
C ASN A 62 -2.32 0.62 18.50
N VAL A 63 -3.09 1.42 19.23
CA VAL A 63 -4.28 0.93 19.94
C VAL A 63 -5.36 0.48 18.93
N ILE A 64 -5.61 1.26 17.87
CA ILE A 64 -6.55 0.90 16.79
C ILE A 64 -6.13 -0.40 16.11
N TRP A 65 -4.84 -0.51 15.75
CA TRP A 65 -4.29 -1.70 15.11
C TRP A 65 -4.48 -2.95 15.98
N THR A 66 -4.13 -2.85 17.27
CA THR A 66 -4.29 -3.94 18.25
C THR A 66 -5.75 -4.33 18.43
N LEU A 67 -6.62 -3.34 18.61
CA LEU A 67 -8.06 -3.55 18.79
C LEU A 67 -8.67 -4.28 17.59
N THR A 68 -8.31 -3.89 16.37
CA THR A 68 -8.81 -4.49 15.13
C THR A 68 -8.38 -5.96 15.02
N ARG A 69 -7.11 -6.27 15.35
CA ARG A 69 -6.60 -7.64 15.38
C ARG A 69 -7.33 -8.51 16.39
N LEU A 70 -7.54 -8.02 17.61
CA LEU A 70 -8.27 -8.74 18.65
C LEU A 70 -9.71 -9.04 18.24
N ARG A 71 -10.41 -8.06 17.66
CA ARG A 71 -11.77 -8.24 17.12
C ARG A 71 -11.81 -9.32 16.06
N PHE A 72 -10.87 -9.28 15.12
CA PHE A 72 -10.80 -10.27 14.05
C PHE A 72 -10.54 -11.68 14.58
N VAL A 73 -9.55 -11.86 15.48
CA VAL A 73 -9.24 -13.15 16.10
C VAL A 73 -10.43 -13.67 16.92
N ARG A 74 -11.11 -12.80 17.67
CA ARG A 74 -12.33 -13.17 18.41
C ARG A 74 -13.42 -13.70 17.48
N ARG A 75 -13.63 -13.06 16.32
CA ARG A 75 -14.60 -13.54 15.31
C ARG A 75 -14.25 -14.92 14.78
N LEU A 76 -12.96 -15.21 14.54
CA LEU A 76 -12.52 -16.55 14.14
C LEU A 76 -12.77 -17.58 15.26
N ALA A 77 -12.42 -17.24 16.51
CA ALA A 77 -12.67 -18.10 17.68
C ALA A 77 -14.18 -18.41 17.84
N ASP A 78 -15.04 -17.40 17.73
CA ASP A 78 -16.50 -17.56 17.79
C ASP A 78 -17.02 -18.45 16.64
N SER A 79 -16.40 -18.39 15.47
CA SER A 79 -16.75 -19.22 14.30
C SER A 79 -16.32 -20.67 14.45
N LEU A 80 -15.22 -20.95 15.16
CA LEU A 80 -14.83 -22.31 15.55
C LEU A 80 -15.80 -22.93 16.58
N LEU A 81 -16.47 -22.09 17.37
CA LEU A 81 -17.46 -22.51 18.37
C LEU A 81 -18.88 -22.69 17.79
N TYR A 82 -19.09 -22.30 16.53
CA TYR A 82 -20.38 -22.36 15.86
C TYR A 82 -20.85 -23.82 15.72
N ASP A 83 -22.02 -24.13 16.28
CA ASP A 83 -22.59 -25.48 16.31
C ASP A 83 -23.80 -25.65 15.39
N GLY A 84 -24.15 -24.64 14.57
CA GLY A 84 -25.25 -24.68 13.59
C GLY A 84 -26.67 -24.74 14.19
N VAL A 85 -26.80 -25.13 15.47
CA VAL A 85 -28.08 -25.40 16.13
C VAL A 85 -28.60 -24.16 16.87
N LYS A 86 -27.72 -23.34 17.46
CA LYS A 86 -28.12 -22.10 18.13
C LYS A 86 -27.86 -20.91 17.22
N LYS A 87 -28.91 -20.25 16.75
CA LYS A 87 -28.79 -18.89 16.19
C LYS A 87 -28.28 -17.98 17.32
N PRO A 88 -27.06 -17.44 17.23
CA PRO A 88 -26.62 -16.40 18.15
C PRO A 88 -27.61 -15.23 18.12
N LYS A 89 -27.84 -14.56 19.26
CA LYS A 89 -28.71 -13.37 19.33
C LYS A 89 -28.11 -12.12 18.64
N THR A 90 -26.94 -12.23 18.04
CA THR A 90 -26.20 -11.12 17.44
C THR A 90 -26.66 -10.84 16.00
N LYS A 91 -26.50 -9.60 15.53
CA LYS A 91 -26.92 -9.19 14.17
C LYS A 91 -26.07 -9.82 13.05
N ASP A 92 -24.90 -10.35 13.37
CA ASP A 92 -23.90 -10.83 12.40
C ASP A 92 -23.72 -12.37 12.36
N VAL A 93 -24.74 -13.15 12.75
CA VAL A 93 -24.72 -14.64 12.68
C VAL A 93 -24.24 -15.17 11.32
N TRP A 94 -24.64 -14.52 10.24
CA TRP A 94 -24.29 -14.89 8.88
C TRP A 94 -22.78 -14.93 8.63
N LEU A 95 -22.03 -14.06 9.29
CA LEU A 95 -20.58 -13.96 9.13
C LEU A 95 -19.91 -15.10 9.90
N THR A 96 -20.40 -15.42 11.10
CA THR A 96 -19.94 -16.58 11.88
C THR A 96 -20.16 -17.89 11.11
N GLU A 97 -21.33 -18.06 10.50
CA GLU A 97 -21.63 -19.23 9.65
C GLU A 97 -20.72 -19.31 8.43
N PHE A 98 -20.48 -18.17 7.76
CA PHE A 98 -19.62 -18.11 6.58
C PHE A 98 -18.15 -18.40 6.91
N LEU A 99 -17.60 -17.78 7.96
CA LEU A 99 -16.24 -18.05 8.43
C LEU A 99 -16.10 -19.50 8.90
N HIS A 100 -17.11 -20.06 9.56
CA HIS A 100 -17.13 -21.47 9.93
C HIS A 100 -17.04 -22.39 8.69
N ALA A 101 -17.75 -22.07 7.60
CA ALA A 101 -17.66 -22.84 6.35
C ALA A 101 -16.25 -22.81 5.74
N ILE A 102 -15.54 -21.68 5.84
CA ILE A 102 -14.13 -21.55 5.41
C ILE A 102 -13.21 -22.37 6.29
N LEU A 103 -13.32 -22.22 7.62
CA LEU A 103 -12.47 -22.92 8.61
C LEU A 103 -12.69 -24.44 8.63
N SER A 104 -13.87 -24.90 8.21
CA SER A 104 -14.20 -26.33 8.04
C SER A 104 -13.91 -26.86 6.63
N HIS A 105 -13.32 -26.04 5.76
CA HIS A 105 -12.98 -26.36 4.37
C HIS A 105 -14.18 -26.87 3.54
N ASN A 106 -15.40 -26.41 3.86
CA ASN A 106 -16.62 -26.85 3.18
C ASN A 106 -16.88 -26.01 1.92
N ILE A 107 -16.22 -26.37 0.82
CA ILE A 107 -16.26 -25.66 -0.47
C ILE A 107 -17.70 -25.43 -0.96
N THR A 108 -18.59 -26.40 -0.81
CA THR A 108 -19.99 -26.27 -1.24
C THR A 108 -20.71 -25.17 -0.47
N SER A 109 -20.60 -25.18 0.86
CA SER A 109 -21.19 -24.15 1.71
C SER A 109 -20.58 -22.77 1.45
N ILE A 110 -19.27 -22.69 1.20
CA ILE A 110 -18.61 -21.42 0.84
C ILE A 110 -19.22 -20.85 -0.44
N LYS A 111 -19.38 -21.67 -1.49
CA LYS A 111 -19.97 -21.25 -2.77
C LYS A 111 -21.41 -20.77 -2.63
N ASP A 112 -22.20 -21.40 -1.75
CA ASP A 112 -23.60 -21.00 -1.52
C ASP A 112 -23.74 -19.72 -0.67
N LEU A 113 -22.83 -19.51 0.28
CA LEU A 113 -22.86 -18.38 1.21
C LEU A 113 -22.18 -17.12 0.66
N LEU A 114 -21.11 -17.28 -0.13
CA LEU A 114 -20.27 -16.17 -0.62
C LEU A 114 -21.07 -15.06 -1.35
N PRO A 115 -21.99 -15.34 -2.30
CA PRO A 115 -22.73 -14.27 -2.97
C PRO A 115 -23.57 -13.42 -2.01
N LYS A 116 -24.14 -14.05 -0.98
CA LYS A 116 -24.93 -13.36 0.06
C LYS A 116 -24.02 -12.57 1.00
N ALA A 117 -22.83 -13.10 1.32
CA ALA A 117 -21.82 -12.43 2.11
C ALA A 117 -21.32 -11.17 1.39
N LEU A 118 -20.88 -11.28 0.14
CA LEU A 118 -20.40 -10.14 -0.67
C LEU A 118 -21.46 -9.05 -0.81
N LYS A 119 -22.73 -9.41 -1.03
CA LYS A 119 -23.85 -8.43 -1.07
C LYS A 119 -24.06 -7.68 0.25
N ARG A 120 -23.73 -8.29 1.39
CA ARG A 120 -23.81 -7.63 2.71
C ARG A 120 -22.59 -6.76 2.96
N LEU A 121 -21.40 -7.24 2.58
CA LEU A 121 -20.15 -6.52 2.68
C LEU A 121 -20.18 -5.26 1.79
N SER A 122 -20.73 -5.36 0.58
CA SER A 122 -20.79 -4.26 -0.40
C SER A 122 -21.51 -2.99 0.06
N ARG A 123 -22.21 -3.04 1.21
CA ARG A 123 -22.95 -1.91 1.79
C ARG A 123 -22.18 -1.19 2.90
N ARG A 124 -20.98 -1.67 3.21
CA ARG A 124 -20.15 -1.19 4.32
C ARG A 124 -19.06 -0.27 3.77
N LYS A 125 -18.55 0.62 4.61
CA LYS A 125 -17.50 1.57 4.23
C LYS A 125 -16.13 0.90 4.34
N LEU A 126 -15.27 1.11 3.34
CA LEU A 126 -13.86 0.69 3.38
C LEU A 126 -12.90 1.86 3.52
N LEU A 127 -13.32 3.04 3.08
CA LEU A 127 -12.50 4.24 3.16
C LEU A 127 -12.73 4.94 4.50
N TYR A 128 -11.64 5.44 5.06
CA TYR A 128 -11.64 6.23 6.28
C TYR A 128 -10.75 7.45 6.12
N MET A 129 -10.96 8.45 6.97
CA MET A 129 -10.13 9.66 7.02
C MET A 129 -9.01 9.43 8.05
N PRO A 130 -7.76 9.83 7.78
CA PRO A 130 -6.66 9.78 8.75
C PRO A 130 -6.99 10.55 10.03
N LEU A 131 -6.34 10.20 11.14
CA LEU A 131 -6.53 10.91 12.42
C LEU A 131 -6.07 12.37 12.32
N GLU A 132 -4.99 12.59 11.58
CA GLU A 132 -4.38 13.87 11.23
C GLU A 132 -5.39 14.81 10.57
N ASN A 133 -6.27 14.27 9.72
CA ASN A 133 -7.21 15.05 8.92
C ASN A 133 -8.62 15.09 9.53
N GLY A 134 -8.76 14.79 10.83
CA GLY A 134 -10.05 14.81 11.54
C GLY A 134 -10.83 13.49 11.51
N GLY A 135 -10.20 12.39 11.13
CA GLY A 135 -10.76 11.04 11.19
C GLY A 135 -11.09 10.61 12.61
N THR A 136 -12.19 9.86 12.78
CA THR A 136 -12.56 9.34 14.11
C THR A 136 -11.97 7.95 14.33
N PRO A 137 -11.42 7.63 15.52
CA PRO A 137 -10.84 6.32 15.80
C PRO A 137 -11.79 5.15 15.52
N ARG A 138 -13.08 5.37 15.80
CA ARG A 138 -14.13 4.38 15.52
C ARG A 138 -14.29 4.09 14.03
N SER A 139 -14.34 5.14 13.19
CA SER A 139 -14.48 4.95 11.74
C SER A 139 -13.28 4.22 11.13
N ILE A 140 -12.07 4.48 11.64
CA ILE A 140 -10.84 3.81 11.23
C ILE A 140 -10.91 2.34 11.64
N ALA A 141 -11.21 2.04 12.91
CA ALA A 141 -11.31 0.67 13.41
C ALA A 141 -12.37 -0.16 12.66
N ASP A 142 -13.53 0.44 12.36
CA ASP A 142 -14.60 -0.24 11.62
C ASP A 142 -14.17 -0.56 10.17
N ALA A 143 -13.45 0.35 9.50
CA ALA A 143 -12.93 0.12 8.15
C ALA A 143 -11.80 -0.92 8.14
N GLN A 144 -10.85 -0.83 9.08
CA GLN A 144 -9.74 -1.78 9.21
C GLN A 144 -10.22 -3.19 9.56
N GLU A 145 -11.30 -3.33 10.33
CA GLU A 145 -11.93 -4.64 10.59
C GLU A 145 -12.46 -5.28 9.29
N MET A 146 -13.02 -4.46 8.40
CA MET A 146 -13.49 -4.93 7.10
C MET A 146 -12.33 -5.29 6.17
N HIS A 147 -11.26 -4.50 6.16
CA HIS A 147 -10.03 -4.84 5.45
C HIS A 147 -9.39 -6.13 5.99
N ALA A 148 -9.37 -6.35 7.31
CA ALA A 148 -8.88 -7.59 7.90
C ALA A 148 -9.70 -8.81 7.44
N LEU A 149 -11.03 -8.68 7.40
CA LEU A 149 -11.90 -9.72 6.86
C LEU A 149 -11.63 -9.98 5.38
N LEU A 150 -11.56 -8.93 4.55
CA LEU A 150 -11.30 -9.09 3.11
C LEU A 150 -9.93 -9.74 2.86
N ARG A 151 -8.89 -9.35 3.62
CA ARG A 151 -7.57 -9.96 3.58
C ARG A 151 -7.60 -11.44 3.91
N PHE A 152 -8.29 -11.82 4.99
CA PHE A 152 -8.52 -13.23 5.30
C PHE A 152 -9.20 -13.99 4.16
N LEU A 153 -10.20 -13.41 3.50
CA LEU A 153 -10.86 -14.07 2.37
C LEU A 153 -9.90 -14.27 1.19
N VAL A 154 -9.12 -13.26 0.83
CA VAL A 154 -8.18 -13.38 -0.30
C VAL A 154 -6.93 -14.18 0.02
N THR A 155 -6.66 -14.48 1.30
CA THR A 155 -5.67 -15.50 1.72
C THR A 155 -6.28 -16.91 1.67
N ALA A 156 -7.47 -17.08 2.26
CA ALA A 156 -8.07 -18.40 2.44
C ALA A 156 -8.65 -19.01 1.16
N LEU A 157 -9.33 -18.21 0.32
CA LEU A 157 -10.01 -18.72 -0.87
C LEU A 157 -9.05 -19.26 -1.94
N PRO A 158 -7.91 -18.61 -2.27
CA PRO A 158 -6.93 -19.19 -3.17
C PRO A 158 -6.35 -20.52 -2.67
N ALA A 159 -6.08 -20.63 -1.37
CA ALA A 159 -5.60 -21.87 -0.78
C ALA A 159 -6.62 -23.03 -0.97
N LEU A 160 -7.92 -22.72 -1.05
CA LEU A 160 -8.97 -23.70 -1.34
C LEU A 160 -9.20 -23.94 -2.85
N GLY A 161 -8.36 -23.38 -3.73
CA GLY A 161 -8.50 -23.49 -5.18
C GLY A 161 -9.65 -22.65 -5.76
N MET A 162 -10.13 -21.65 -5.02
CA MET A 162 -11.28 -20.81 -5.37
C MET A 162 -10.85 -19.45 -5.94
N TYR A 163 -10.08 -19.46 -7.04
CA TYR A 163 -9.44 -18.25 -7.60
C TYR A 163 -10.46 -17.26 -8.18
N ARG A 164 -11.47 -17.77 -8.89
CA ARG A 164 -12.58 -16.95 -9.40
C ARG A 164 -13.35 -16.28 -8.26
N GLU A 165 -13.57 -16.96 -7.15
CA GLU A 165 -14.21 -16.40 -5.97
C GLU A 165 -13.35 -15.30 -5.31
N THR A 166 -12.04 -15.49 -5.23
CA THR A 166 -11.07 -14.47 -4.78
C THR A 166 -11.15 -13.20 -5.62
N TRP A 167 -11.18 -13.35 -6.95
CA TRP A 167 -11.37 -12.23 -7.88
C TRP A 167 -12.63 -11.42 -7.54
N GLN A 168 -13.69 -12.06 -7.07
CA GLN A 168 -14.97 -11.38 -6.83
C GLN A 168 -15.03 -10.72 -5.46
N VAL A 169 -14.24 -11.21 -4.51
CA VAL A 169 -13.90 -10.43 -3.31
C VAL A 169 -13.18 -9.13 -3.73
N MET A 170 -12.21 -9.21 -4.64
CA MET A 170 -11.49 -8.03 -5.14
C MET A 170 -12.39 -7.02 -5.86
N VAL A 171 -13.23 -7.48 -6.79
CA VAL A 171 -14.20 -6.62 -7.49
C VAL A 171 -15.17 -5.98 -6.49
N THR A 172 -15.65 -6.74 -5.50
CA THR A 172 -16.54 -6.21 -4.46
C THR A 172 -15.84 -5.14 -3.62
N ALA A 173 -14.58 -5.35 -3.24
CA ALA A 173 -13.80 -4.37 -2.48
C ALA A 173 -13.58 -3.07 -3.27
N TYR A 174 -13.27 -3.19 -4.56
CA TYR A 174 -13.14 -2.02 -5.45
C TYR A 174 -14.44 -1.21 -5.54
N ASP A 175 -15.59 -1.89 -5.72
CA ASP A 175 -16.90 -1.23 -5.75
C ASP A 175 -17.28 -0.60 -4.40
N MET A 176 -16.87 -1.21 -3.28
CA MET A 176 -17.05 -0.66 -1.93
C MET A 176 -16.31 0.67 -1.75
N GLU A 177 -15.07 0.78 -2.23
CA GLU A 177 -14.32 2.04 -2.14
C GLU A 177 -14.99 3.15 -2.96
N ARG A 178 -15.38 2.85 -4.20
CA ARG A 178 -16.04 3.82 -5.09
C ARG A 178 -17.38 4.31 -4.56
N SER A 179 -18.14 3.43 -3.92
CA SER A 179 -19.48 3.76 -3.40
C SER A 179 -19.47 4.46 -2.04
N SER A 180 -18.33 4.49 -1.33
CA SER A 180 -18.26 4.97 0.05
C SER A 180 -17.22 6.07 0.31
N ARG A 181 -16.71 6.75 -0.73
CA ARG A 181 -15.71 7.82 -0.59
C ARG A 181 -16.22 8.96 0.31
N PRO A 182 -15.54 9.25 1.44
CA PRO A 182 -15.88 10.39 2.29
C PRO A 182 -15.55 11.70 1.58
N ARG A 183 -16.10 12.82 2.10
CA ARG A 183 -15.68 14.16 1.67
C ARG A 183 -14.34 14.47 2.31
N GLY A 184 -13.33 14.84 1.50
CA GLY A 184 -11.97 15.11 1.96
C GLY A 184 -10.99 13.95 1.72
N PRO A 185 -9.77 14.04 2.30
CA PRO A 185 -8.75 13.00 2.15
C PRO A 185 -9.24 11.68 2.73
N ALA A 186 -9.01 10.60 1.98
CA ALA A 186 -9.46 9.26 2.32
C ALA A 186 -8.32 8.27 2.10
N ILE A 187 -8.13 7.37 3.05
CA ILE A 187 -7.17 6.27 2.94
C ILE A 187 -7.85 5.06 2.33
N THR A 188 -7.23 4.55 1.28
CA THR A 188 -7.50 3.23 0.69
C THR A 188 -6.46 2.24 1.21
N GLU A 189 -6.90 1.01 1.48
CA GLU A 189 -5.99 -0.12 1.74
C GLU A 189 -6.07 -1.17 0.63
N PHE A 190 -6.63 -0.79 -0.53
CA PHE A 190 -6.85 -1.68 -1.67
C PHE A 190 -5.54 -2.22 -2.24
N ASP A 191 -4.45 -1.45 -2.26
CA ASP A 191 -3.12 -1.92 -2.64
C ASP A 191 -2.71 -3.18 -1.89
N ARG A 192 -2.74 -3.13 -0.56
CA ARG A 192 -2.39 -4.27 0.29
C ARG A 192 -3.31 -5.47 0.04
N LEU A 193 -4.61 -5.21 -0.16
CA LEU A 193 -5.57 -6.26 -0.48
C LEU A 193 -5.29 -6.88 -1.86
N PHE A 194 -4.97 -6.05 -2.85
CA PHE A 194 -4.63 -6.43 -4.21
C PHE A 194 -3.38 -7.30 -4.26
N ARG A 195 -2.28 -6.83 -3.65
CA ARG A 195 -1.01 -7.56 -3.54
C ARG A 195 -1.24 -8.95 -2.94
N LEU A 196 -1.97 -9.01 -1.83
CA LEU A 196 -2.27 -10.26 -1.14
C LEU A 196 -3.15 -11.19 -2.01
N ALA A 197 -4.15 -10.66 -2.70
CA ALA A 197 -5.05 -11.46 -3.53
C ALA A 197 -4.36 -12.03 -4.77
N LEU A 198 -3.54 -11.22 -5.46
CA LEU A 198 -2.80 -11.66 -6.63
C LEU A 198 -1.72 -12.65 -6.22
N SER A 199 -0.87 -12.31 -5.24
CA SER A 199 0.19 -13.19 -4.74
C SER A 199 -0.36 -14.55 -4.31
N ASN A 200 -1.39 -14.60 -3.45
CA ASN A 200 -1.97 -15.88 -3.03
C ASN A 200 -2.60 -16.67 -4.17
N THR A 201 -3.23 -16.00 -5.14
CA THR A 201 -3.78 -16.67 -6.33
C THR A 201 -2.67 -17.28 -7.17
N LEU A 202 -1.62 -16.53 -7.46
CA LEU A 202 -0.49 -16.98 -8.26
C LEU A 202 0.29 -18.09 -7.55
N SER A 203 0.66 -17.92 -6.28
CA SER A 203 1.43 -18.92 -5.54
C SER A 203 0.67 -20.24 -5.41
N ASN A 204 -0.65 -20.22 -5.13
CA ASN A 204 -1.46 -21.45 -5.08
C ASN A 204 -1.69 -22.07 -6.48
N MET A 205 -1.84 -21.25 -7.53
CA MET A 205 -1.94 -21.72 -8.91
C MET A 205 -0.63 -22.39 -9.36
N LEU A 206 0.51 -21.76 -9.09
CA LEU A 206 1.83 -22.28 -9.42
C LEU A 206 2.16 -23.55 -8.63
N LYS A 207 1.78 -23.64 -7.35
CA LYS A 207 1.83 -24.90 -6.59
C LYS A 207 1.00 -26.00 -7.26
N SER A 208 -0.22 -25.69 -7.71
CA SER A 208 -1.07 -26.63 -8.45
C SER A 208 -0.45 -27.05 -9.80
N SER A 209 0.24 -26.14 -10.48
CA SER A 209 0.86 -26.37 -11.79
C SER A 209 1.91 -27.48 -11.79
N LYS A 210 2.58 -27.73 -10.64
CA LYS A 210 3.57 -28.82 -10.49
C LYS A 210 2.98 -30.19 -10.85
N ASN A 211 1.68 -30.37 -10.67
CA ASN A 211 0.98 -31.64 -10.94
C ASN A 211 0.21 -31.64 -12.27
N TRP A 212 0.20 -30.55 -13.04
CA TRP A 212 -0.52 -30.48 -14.31
C TRP A 212 0.17 -31.32 -15.37
N ARG A 213 -0.62 -32.10 -16.13
CA ARG A 213 -0.11 -33.06 -17.14
C ARG A 213 1.03 -33.94 -16.60
N SER A 214 0.93 -34.39 -15.35
CA SER A 214 1.97 -35.18 -14.67
C SER A 214 3.33 -34.46 -14.58
N GLY A 215 3.30 -33.14 -14.42
CA GLY A 215 4.50 -32.29 -14.28
C GLY A 215 5.19 -31.93 -15.59
N LYS A 216 4.59 -32.25 -16.74
CA LYS A 216 5.18 -32.02 -18.09
C LYS A 216 4.54 -30.83 -18.83
N LEU A 217 4.07 -29.83 -18.10
CA LEU A 217 3.61 -28.59 -18.71
C LEU A 217 4.84 -27.78 -19.16
N GLU A 218 4.81 -27.28 -20.40
CA GLU A 218 5.86 -26.38 -20.89
C GLU A 218 5.76 -25.01 -20.20
N ASP A 219 6.91 -24.37 -19.98
CA ASP A 219 6.95 -23.04 -19.35
C ASP A 219 6.21 -21.99 -20.18
N SER A 220 6.21 -22.10 -21.51
CA SER A 220 5.42 -21.23 -22.39
C SER A 220 3.92 -21.31 -22.09
N GLU A 221 3.36 -22.51 -21.99
CA GLU A 221 1.95 -22.72 -21.67
C GLU A 221 1.63 -22.27 -20.23
N LEU A 222 2.58 -22.39 -19.30
CA LEU A 222 2.44 -21.84 -17.96
C LEU A 222 2.38 -20.30 -17.96
N ILE A 223 3.28 -19.67 -18.72
CA ILE A 223 3.36 -18.21 -18.87
C ILE A 223 2.09 -17.66 -19.52
N ASP A 224 1.50 -18.36 -20.49
CA ASP A 224 0.22 -17.95 -21.09
C ASP A 224 -0.91 -17.91 -20.03
N ILE A 225 -1.01 -18.96 -19.21
CA ILE A 225 -2.01 -19.04 -18.12
C ILE A 225 -1.75 -17.96 -17.07
N LEU A 226 -0.48 -17.75 -16.71
CA LEU A 226 -0.07 -16.71 -15.77
C LEU A 226 -0.45 -15.32 -16.29
N THR A 227 -0.17 -15.04 -17.56
CA THR A 227 -0.49 -13.77 -18.23
C THR A 227 -1.99 -13.49 -18.18
N GLU A 228 -2.84 -14.49 -18.48
CA GLU A 228 -4.30 -14.33 -18.44
C GLU A 228 -4.80 -13.95 -17.03
N VAL A 229 -4.24 -14.55 -15.98
CA VAL A 229 -4.58 -14.20 -14.59
C VAL A 229 -4.10 -12.79 -14.24
N VAL A 230 -2.84 -12.46 -14.58
CA VAL A 230 -2.25 -11.15 -14.29
C VAL A 230 -3.01 -10.04 -15.00
N ASP A 231 -3.41 -10.24 -16.26
CA ASP A 231 -4.16 -9.25 -17.04
C ASP A 231 -5.51 -8.92 -16.41
N HIS A 232 -6.24 -9.92 -15.90
CA HIS A 232 -7.48 -9.67 -15.14
C HIS A 232 -7.25 -8.76 -13.93
N TYR A 233 -6.20 -9.03 -13.14
CA TYR A 233 -5.85 -8.20 -11.99
C TYR A 233 -5.35 -6.81 -12.42
N ARG A 234 -4.55 -6.73 -13.48
CA ARG A 234 -4.05 -5.46 -14.02
C ARG A 234 -5.19 -4.52 -14.41
N ASP A 235 -6.26 -5.03 -15.01
CA ASP A 235 -7.39 -4.18 -15.44
C ASP A 235 -8.11 -3.48 -14.27
N ILE A 236 -8.24 -4.13 -13.11
CA ILE A 236 -8.81 -3.48 -11.92
C ILE A 236 -7.78 -2.60 -11.21
N TRP A 237 -6.50 -2.99 -11.25
CA TRP A 237 -5.40 -2.23 -10.69
C TRP A 237 -5.27 -0.85 -11.32
N LEU A 238 -5.22 -0.78 -12.65
CA LEU A 238 -5.09 0.50 -13.37
C LEU A 238 -6.29 1.41 -13.11
N ARG A 239 -7.50 0.86 -13.18
CA ARG A 239 -8.73 1.61 -12.84
C ARG A 239 -8.82 2.06 -11.38
N HIS A 240 -8.06 1.44 -10.48
CA HIS A 240 -7.95 1.89 -9.09
C HIS A 240 -6.86 2.95 -8.94
N SER A 241 -5.69 2.70 -9.51
CA SER A 241 -4.54 3.62 -9.58
C SER A 241 -5.00 5.02 -10.00
N GLU A 242 -5.74 5.13 -11.11
CA GLU A 242 -6.27 6.41 -11.63
C GLU A 242 -7.14 7.21 -10.64
N THR A 243 -7.71 6.57 -9.62
CA THR A 243 -8.66 7.22 -8.70
C THR A 243 -8.01 7.80 -7.44
N MET A 244 -6.73 7.49 -7.22
CA MET A 244 -5.94 7.91 -6.06
C MET A 244 -4.70 8.69 -6.49
N ARG A 245 -4.11 9.43 -5.54
CA ARG A 245 -2.84 10.12 -5.70
C ARG A 245 -1.76 9.34 -4.96
N LEU A 246 -0.60 9.15 -5.59
CA LEU A 246 0.56 8.47 -4.99
C LEU A 246 1.45 9.45 -4.24
N SER A 247 1.62 10.64 -4.81
CA SER A 247 2.42 11.72 -4.24
C SER A 247 1.63 13.03 -4.28
N ALA A 248 1.93 13.92 -3.34
CA ALA A 248 1.44 15.29 -3.38
C ALA A 248 1.89 16.02 -4.66
N ALA A 249 3.05 15.65 -5.20
CA ALA A 249 3.65 16.27 -6.38
C ALA A 249 2.87 16.02 -7.67
N GLU A 250 2.04 14.98 -7.75
CA GLU A 250 1.20 14.72 -8.93
C GLU A 250 0.20 15.85 -9.21
N ALA A 251 -0.12 16.68 -8.21
CA ALA A 251 -0.93 17.88 -8.42
C ALA A 251 -0.25 18.89 -9.36
N MET A 252 1.10 18.88 -9.42
CA MET A 252 1.91 19.76 -10.26
C MET A 252 2.04 19.27 -11.71
N ASN A 253 1.49 18.11 -12.05
CA ASN A 253 1.50 17.63 -13.44
C ASN A 253 0.42 18.34 -14.28
N VAL A 254 -0.41 19.18 -13.65
CA VAL A 254 -1.34 20.08 -14.34
C VAL A 254 -0.61 21.38 -14.67
N ASP A 255 -0.39 21.65 -15.95
CA ASP A 255 0.40 22.80 -16.42
C ASP A 255 -0.02 24.15 -15.82
N ALA A 256 -1.32 24.41 -15.70
CA ALA A 256 -1.82 25.65 -15.11
C ALA A 256 -1.41 25.78 -13.63
N VAL A 257 -1.59 24.71 -12.84
CA VAL A 257 -1.19 24.69 -11.42
C VAL A 257 0.32 24.87 -11.27
N TRP A 258 1.08 24.27 -12.18
CA TRP A 258 2.53 24.39 -12.22
C TRP A 258 2.98 25.83 -12.45
N GLN A 259 2.47 26.49 -13.49
CA GLN A 259 2.83 27.88 -13.80
C GLN A 259 2.46 28.82 -12.66
N ASP A 260 1.24 28.73 -12.13
CA ASP A 260 0.78 29.56 -11.02
C ASP A 260 1.68 29.37 -9.78
N THR A 261 2.13 28.13 -9.52
CA THR A 261 3.02 27.83 -8.39
C THR A 261 4.43 28.38 -8.60
N ILE A 262 5.00 28.29 -9.81
CA ILE A 262 6.31 28.87 -10.09
C ILE A 262 6.26 30.38 -9.91
N GLU A 263 5.23 31.05 -10.44
CA GLU A 263 5.07 32.50 -10.29
C GLU A 263 5.01 32.90 -8.81
N PHE A 264 4.28 32.14 -7.99
CA PHE A 264 4.24 32.31 -6.54
C PHE A 264 5.63 32.14 -5.90
N ILE A 265 6.37 31.08 -6.27
CA ILE A 265 7.72 30.81 -5.74
C ILE A 265 8.71 31.91 -6.13
N HIS A 266 8.72 32.33 -7.40
CA HIS A 266 9.63 33.37 -7.87
C HIS A 266 9.35 34.71 -7.19
N LYS A 267 8.09 35.00 -6.87
CA LYS A 267 7.68 36.27 -6.25
C LYS A 267 7.88 36.31 -4.74
N TYR A 268 7.58 35.22 -4.03
CA TYR A 268 7.54 35.21 -2.56
C TYR A 268 8.51 34.21 -1.91
N GLY A 269 9.17 33.37 -2.70
CA GLY A 269 9.93 32.22 -2.20
C GLY A 269 11.15 32.58 -1.38
N SER A 270 11.77 33.75 -1.60
CA SER A 270 12.95 34.21 -0.87
C SER A 270 12.75 34.12 0.64
N ASP A 271 11.62 34.60 1.16
CA ASP A 271 11.40 34.68 2.60
C ASP A 271 10.79 33.40 3.19
N LEU A 272 10.30 32.49 2.34
CA LEU A 272 9.48 31.35 2.73
C LEU A 272 10.20 30.00 2.61
N PHE A 273 11.06 29.81 1.60
CA PHE A 273 11.60 28.50 1.23
C PHE A 273 13.12 28.36 1.45
N HIS A 274 13.70 29.19 2.31
CA HIS A 274 15.08 28.99 2.74
C HIS A 274 15.25 27.72 3.58
N ALA A 275 16.30 26.92 3.30
CA ALA A 275 16.56 25.64 3.94
C ALA A 275 16.49 25.65 5.49
N ARG A 276 16.96 26.73 6.14
CA ARG A 276 16.89 26.90 7.61
C ARG A 276 15.46 26.91 8.18
N ASN A 277 14.49 27.31 7.37
CA ASN A 277 13.07 27.41 7.74
C ASN A 277 12.28 26.18 7.29
N LEU A 278 12.91 25.19 6.64
CA LEU A 278 12.26 24.02 6.07
C LEU A 278 12.60 22.73 6.82
N THR A 279 12.59 22.77 8.15
CA THR A 279 12.71 21.54 8.96
C THR A 279 11.38 20.78 8.94
N LEU A 280 11.44 19.44 8.90
CA LEU A 280 10.25 18.60 8.77
C LEU A 280 9.20 18.85 9.86
N GLY A 281 9.63 18.96 11.13
CA GLY A 281 8.73 19.20 12.25
C GLY A 281 8.04 20.57 12.18
N TYR A 282 8.77 21.60 11.73
CA TYR A 282 8.21 22.94 11.59
C TYR A 282 7.16 23.00 10.47
N VAL A 283 7.49 22.48 9.29
CA VAL A 283 6.58 22.48 8.13
C VAL A 283 5.35 21.62 8.40
N ARG A 284 5.50 20.47 9.06
CA ARG A 284 4.38 19.62 9.45
C ARG A 284 3.46 20.31 10.45
N ALA A 285 4.02 21.01 11.44
CA ALA A 285 3.23 21.77 12.40
C ALA A 285 2.42 22.89 11.73
N ILE A 286 2.98 23.59 10.74
CA ILE A 286 2.25 24.60 9.95
C ILE A 286 1.05 23.97 9.25
N VAL A 287 1.26 22.88 8.50
CA VAL A 287 0.18 22.22 7.74
C VAL A 287 -0.89 21.63 8.67
N GLN A 288 -0.52 21.12 9.84
CA GLN A 288 -1.47 20.56 10.82
C GLN A 288 -2.29 21.62 11.55
N THR A 289 -1.68 22.77 11.86
CA THR A 289 -2.35 23.87 12.57
C THR A 289 -3.21 24.70 11.61
N GLY A 290 -2.76 24.83 10.36
CA GLY A 290 -3.42 25.58 9.30
C GLY A 290 -2.48 26.65 8.76
N VAL A 291 -2.38 26.73 7.43
CA VAL A 291 -1.49 27.71 6.78
C VAL A 291 -2.01 29.13 6.99
N GLU A 292 -3.32 29.33 7.11
CA GLU A 292 -3.89 30.64 7.42
C GLU A 292 -3.45 31.17 8.79
N GLU A 293 -3.32 30.30 9.79
CA GLU A 293 -2.80 30.69 11.11
C GLU A 293 -1.32 31.07 11.02
N PHE A 294 -0.56 30.37 10.17
CA PHE A 294 0.83 30.72 9.88
C PHE A 294 0.95 32.08 9.18
N LEU A 295 0.09 32.38 8.20
CA LEU A 295 0.05 33.69 7.54
C LEU A 295 -0.29 34.82 8.53
N GLN A 296 -1.23 34.57 9.45
CA GLN A 296 -1.54 35.53 10.51
C GLN A 296 -0.35 35.75 11.46
N TYR A 297 0.35 34.67 11.84
CA TYR A 297 1.56 34.78 12.65
C TYR A 297 2.65 35.61 11.96
N LEU A 298 2.86 35.39 10.66
CA LEU A 298 3.81 36.18 9.87
C LEU A 298 3.41 37.66 9.82
N ASP A 299 2.12 37.97 9.65
CA ASP A 299 1.61 39.34 9.66
C ASP A 299 1.82 40.04 11.03
N GLU A 300 1.57 39.34 12.13
CA GLU A 300 1.75 39.85 13.49
C GLU A 300 3.23 40.06 13.89
N ASN A 301 4.15 39.33 13.27
CA ASN A 301 5.59 39.35 13.58
C ASN A 301 6.46 39.88 12.43
N ASP A 302 5.84 40.53 11.45
CA ASP A 302 6.49 41.10 10.26
C ASP A 302 7.54 42.16 10.66
N ASP A 303 8.71 42.13 10.04
CA ASP A 303 9.79 43.09 10.33
C ASP A 303 9.47 44.43 9.66
N PRO A 304 9.25 45.53 10.41
CA PRO A 304 8.94 46.83 9.81
C PRO A 304 10.05 47.42 8.93
N ILE A 305 11.29 46.92 9.05
CA ILE A 305 12.45 47.36 8.27
C ILE A 305 12.62 46.52 7.00
N HIS A 306 12.29 45.23 7.08
CA HIS A 306 12.36 44.27 5.97
C HIS A 306 11.05 43.51 5.88
N PRO A 307 9.97 44.17 5.40
CA PRO A 307 8.65 43.57 5.37
C PRO A 307 8.62 42.38 4.41
N ASN A 308 7.90 41.33 4.80
CA ASN A 308 7.73 40.16 3.95
C ASN A 308 6.85 40.52 2.73
N PRO A 309 7.34 40.34 1.48
CA PRO A 309 6.59 40.73 0.28
C PRO A 309 5.21 40.07 0.16
N LEU A 310 5.05 38.83 0.64
CA LEU A 310 3.75 38.16 0.65
C LEU A 310 2.77 38.85 1.59
N ILE A 311 3.24 39.29 2.76
CA ILE A 311 2.41 39.97 3.75
C ILE A 311 2.00 41.37 3.26
N GLU A 312 2.90 42.09 2.59
CA GLU A 312 2.55 43.37 1.94
C GLU A 312 1.44 43.17 0.90
N ASP A 313 1.60 42.21 0.00
CA ASP A 313 0.61 41.94 -1.05
C ASP A 313 -0.72 41.41 -0.49
N LEU A 314 -0.71 40.71 0.64
CA LEU A 314 -1.93 40.32 1.37
C LEU A 314 -2.64 41.53 1.98
N ARG A 315 -1.90 42.47 2.58
CA ARG A 315 -2.45 43.72 3.15
C ARG A 315 -3.02 44.64 2.05
N ASP A 316 -2.34 44.70 0.91
CA ASP A 316 -2.74 45.50 -0.25
C ASP A 316 -3.84 44.84 -1.09
N GLY A 317 -4.18 43.57 -0.81
CA GLY A 317 -5.23 42.82 -1.50
C GLY A 317 -4.85 42.40 -2.93
N VAL A 318 -3.55 42.30 -3.21
CA VAL A 318 -3.00 41.82 -4.49
C VAL A 318 -3.21 40.31 -4.65
N ILE A 319 -3.13 39.56 -3.55
CA ILE A 319 -3.42 38.12 -3.47
C ILE A 319 -4.43 37.86 -2.36
N GLU A 320 -5.37 36.93 -2.57
CA GLU A 320 -6.30 36.55 -1.52
C GLU A 320 -5.63 35.62 -0.48
N PRO A 321 -5.92 35.73 0.82
CA PRO A 321 -5.35 34.85 1.85
C PRO A 321 -5.56 33.36 1.58
N ARG A 322 -6.71 32.99 0.99
CA ARG A 322 -7.01 31.60 0.63
C ARG A 322 -6.16 31.09 -0.53
N GLU A 323 -5.82 31.97 -1.47
CA GLU A 323 -4.98 31.65 -2.62
C GLU A 323 -3.53 31.43 -2.14
N ALA A 324 -3.00 32.35 -1.33
CA ALA A 324 -1.70 32.20 -0.71
C ALA A 324 -1.60 30.93 0.15
N ALA A 325 -2.63 30.65 0.95
CA ALA A 325 -2.70 29.43 1.76
C ALA A 325 -2.69 28.17 0.90
N ALA A 326 -3.45 28.13 -0.20
CA ALA A 326 -3.51 26.98 -1.09
C ALA A 326 -2.14 26.67 -1.75
N HIS A 327 -1.39 27.70 -2.17
CA HIS A 327 -0.03 27.51 -2.69
C HIS A 327 0.91 26.92 -1.63
N LEU A 328 0.91 27.51 -0.43
CA LEU A 328 1.76 27.06 0.67
C LEU A 328 1.39 25.65 1.17
N GLU A 329 0.11 25.33 1.31
CA GLU A 329 -0.36 23.97 1.66
C GLU A 329 0.16 22.94 0.66
N MET A 330 0.12 23.27 -0.63
CA MET A 330 0.57 22.38 -1.69
C MET A 330 2.11 22.22 -1.68
N ILE A 331 2.86 23.31 -1.62
CA ILE A 331 4.33 23.29 -1.60
C ILE A 331 4.85 22.57 -0.34
N TYR A 332 4.33 22.92 0.83
CA TYR A 332 4.69 22.27 2.09
C TYR A 332 4.22 20.81 2.14
N GLY A 333 3.07 20.48 1.53
CA GLY A 333 2.62 19.11 1.36
C GLY A 333 3.60 18.26 0.55
N ILE A 334 4.13 18.79 -0.57
CA ILE A 334 5.15 18.13 -1.39
C ILE A 334 6.46 17.98 -0.62
N LEU A 335 6.88 19.03 0.10
CA LEU A 335 8.09 18.97 0.91
C LEU A 335 8.01 17.92 2.02
N ILE A 336 6.87 17.81 2.70
CA ILE A 336 6.65 16.77 3.72
C ILE A 336 6.69 15.37 3.08
N ASP A 337 6.03 15.21 1.93
CA ASP A 337 5.95 13.94 1.20
C ASP A 337 7.33 13.48 0.67
N LYS A 338 8.17 14.43 0.24
CA LYS A 338 9.46 14.16 -0.43
C LYS A 338 10.63 14.78 0.33
N PHE A 339 10.59 14.70 1.66
CA PHE A 339 11.59 15.33 2.53
C PHE A 339 13.00 14.77 2.34
N ASP A 340 13.13 13.46 2.11
CA ASP A 340 14.43 12.83 1.89
C ASP A 340 15.09 13.33 0.60
N ARG A 341 14.29 13.58 -0.44
CA ARG A 341 14.74 14.25 -1.68
C ARG A 341 15.13 15.69 -1.45
N PHE A 342 14.45 16.39 -0.56
CA PHE A 342 14.82 17.74 -0.18
C PHE A 342 16.16 17.78 0.57
N LEU A 343 16.43 16.81 1.45
CA LEU A 343 17.74 16.69 2.11
C LEU A 343 18.86 16.47 1.10
N GLU A 344 18.64 15.59 0.13
CA GLU A 344 19.56 15.36 -0.98
C GLU A 344 19.80 16.65 -1.78
N TYR A 345 18.73 17.35 -2.19
CA TYR A 345 18.79 18.63 -2.90
C TYR A 345 19.60 19.68 -2.13
N ASN A 346 19.32 19.87 -0.84
CA ASN A 346 20.04 20.82 0.02
C ASN A 346 21.53 20.50 0.16
N SER A 347 21.90 19.21 0.09
CA SER A 347 23.29 18.79 0.24
C SER A 347 24.09 18.87 -1.07
N THR A 348 23.42 18.89 -2.22
CA THR A 348 24.04 18.72 -3.55
C THR A 348 24.15 20.01 -4.35
N THR A 349 23.35 21.04 -4.04
CA THR A 349 23.36 22.31 -4.77
C THR A 349 23.23 23.52 -3.87
N THR A 350 23.85 24.64 -4.27
CA THR A 350 23.66 25.94 -3.61
C THR A 350 22.34 26.60 -3.96
N HIS A 351 21.58 26.07 -4.93
CA HIS A 351 20.25 26.61 -5.26
C HIS A 351 19.29 26.49 -4.08
N SER A 352 19.50 25.56 -3.14
CA SER A 352 18.70 25.45 -1.91
C SER A 352 18.81 26.64 -0.97
N ASP A 353 19.87 27.44 -1.10
CA ASP A 353 20.04 28.67 -0.32
C ASP A 353 19.11 29.79 -0.82
N TYR A 354 18.53 29.65 -2.02
CA TYR A 354 17.68 30.65 -2.67
C TYR A 354 16.24 30.13 -2.73
N GLY A 355 15.37 30.62 -1.85
CA GLY A 355 13.99 30.15 -1.76
C GLY A 355 13.16 30.42 -3.01
N GLU A 356 13.50 31.45 -3.78
CA GLU A 356 12.91 31.74 -5.10
C GLU A 356 13.31 30.72 -6.19
N ARG A 357 14.28 29.85 -5.91
CA ARG A 357 14.73 28.75 -6.80
C ARG A 357 14.20 27.38 -6.38
N PHE A 358 13.18 27.35 -5.52
CA PHE A 358 12.53 26.11 -5.09
C PHE A 358 11.81 25.39 -6.24
N ASP A 359 11.53 26.09 -7.35
CA ASP A 359 11.05 25.52 -8.61
C ASP A 359 11.94 24.37 -9.12
N CYS A 360 13.26 24.52 -8.99
CA CYS A 360 14.23 23.49 -9.37
C CYS A 360 13.97 22.16 -8.65
N PHE A 361 13.73 22.20 -7.34
CA PHE A 361 13.44 21.00 -6.55
C PHE A 361 12.11 20.37 -6.99
N LEU A 362 11.08 21.20 -7.20
CA LEU A 362 9.76 20.72 -7.60
C LEU A 362 9.78 20.03 -8.97
N ASP A 363 10.56 20.50 -9.95
CA ASP A 363 10.68 19.84 -11.25
C ASP A 363 11.24 18.41 -11.15
N PHE A 364 12.27 18.18 -10.34
CA PHE A 364 12.81 16.83 -10.12
C PHE A 364 11.79 15.91 -9.43
N VAL A 365 11.05 16.45 -8.47
CA VAL A 365 10.03 15.67 -7.75
C VAL A 365 8.80 15.39 -8.61
N ARG A 366 8.47 16.27 -9.56
CA ARG A 366 7.43 16.01 -10.58
C ARG A 366 7.80 14.82 -11.46
N LEU A 367 9.03 14.80 -11.97
CA LEU A 367 9.55 13.65 -12.73
C LEU A 367 9.51 12.38 -11.89
N GLU A 368 9.96 12.43 -10.63
CA GLU A 368 9.91 11.26 -9.75
C GLU A 368 8.47 10.76 -9.55
N ALA A 369 7.51 11.66 -9.35
CA ALA A 369 6.11 11.29 -9.18
C ALA A 369 5.50 10.64 -10.44
N GLU A 370 5.89 11.09 -11.64
CA GLU A 370 5.48 10.45 -12.90
C GLU A 370 6.11 9.05 -13.06
N TYR A 371 7.40 8.92 -12.75
CA TYR A 371 8.09 7.64 -12.76
C TYR A 371 7.48 6.64 -11.74
N ASP A 372 7.27 7.09 -10.50
CA ASP A 372 6.66 6.30 -9.42
C ASP A 372 5.24 5.83 -9.81
N ARG A 373 4.49 6.65 -10.55
CA ARG A 373 3.17 6.29 -11.07
C ARG A 373 3.24 5.17 -12.10
N ASP A 374 4.22 5.20 -12.99
CA ASP A 374 4.44 4.11 -13.94
C ASP A 374 4.92 2.83 -13.26
N ASP A 375 5.89 2.91 -12.33
CA ASP A 375 6.32 1.73 -11.55
C ASP A 375 5.15 1.13 -10.76
N TRP A 376 4.31 2.00 -10.17
CA TRP A 376 3.10 1.57 -9.48
C TRP A 376 2.17 0.77 -10.40
N ASN A 377 1.95 1.24 -11.63
CA ASN A 377 1.13 0.56 -12.63
C ASN A 377 1.70 -0.83 -13.02
N TYR A 378 3.00 -1.03 -12.85
CA TYR A 378 3.70 -2.30 -13.10
C TYR A 378 3.69 -3.30 -11.93
N THR A 379 3.15 -2.91 -10.77
CA THR A 379 2.98 -3.79 -9.59
C THR A 379 2.50 -5.22 -9.91
N PRO A 380 1.49 -5.46 -10.76
CA PRO A 380 1.03 -6.82 -11.07
C PRO A 380 2.11 -7.72 -11.69
N TYR A 381 3.01 -7.16 -12.52
CA TYR A 381 4.10 -7.91 -13.14
C TYR A 381 5.17 -8.30 -12.13
N ARG A 382 5.47 -7.40 -11.18
CA ARG A 382 6.42 -7.65 -10.08
C ARG A 382 5.94 -8.79 -9.17
N ILE A 383 4.67 -8.77 -8.79
CA ILE A 383 4.06 -9.84 -7.98
C ILE A 383 4.10 -11.19 -8.70
N ALA A 384 3.88 -11.20 -10.02
CA ALA A 384 3.94 -12.42 -10.80
C ALA A 384 5.35 -13.00 -10.89
N HIS A 385 6.37 -12.14 -11.06
CA HIS A 385 7.76 -12.56 -11.00
C HIS A 385 8.11 -13.14 -9.63
N GLU A 386 7.76 -12.42 -8.54
CA GLU A 386 7.98 -12.88 -7.16
C GLU A 386 7.36 -14.26 -6.93
N ALA A 387 6.10 -14.47 -7.31
CA ALA A 387 5.42 -15.76 -7.17
C ALA A 387 6.10 -16.90 -7.97
N LEU A 388 6.67 -16.63 -9.15
CA LEU A 388 7.43 -17.62 -9.92
C LEU A 388 8.72 -18.02 -9.18
N ILE A 389 9.42 -17.03 -8.64
CA ILE A 389 10.65 -17.23 -7.87
C ILE A 389 10.37 -18.02 -6.59
N GLU A 390 9.36 -17.65 -5.81
CA GLU A 390 8.99 -18.34 -4.56
C GLU A 390 8.69 -19.83 -4.76
N ILE A 391 8.18 -20.22 -5.92
CA ILE A 391 7.80 -21.61 -6.22
C ILE A 391 8.97 -22.41 -6.83
N GLY A 392 10.09 -21.76 -7.12
CA GLY A 392 11.29 -22.33 -7.73
C GLY A 392 11.19 -22.48 -9.26
N ARG A 393 10.38 -21.66 -9.94
CA ARG A 393 10.21 -21.67 -11.41
C ARG A 393 11.12 -20.64 -12.08
N TYR A 394 12.44 -20.76 -11.85
CA TYR A 394 13.43 -19.76 -12.25
C TYR A 394 13.49 -19.49 -13.77
N GLN A 395 13.37 -20.51 -14.61
CA GLN A 395 13.37 -20.32 -16.07
C GLN A 395 12.14 -19.55 -16.56
N ALA A 396 10.96 -19.84 -16.00
CA ALA A 396 9.75 -19.09 -16.29
C ALA A 396 9.84 -17.66 -15.77
N ALA A 397 10.47 -17.43 -14.61
CA ALA A 397 10.71 -16.10 -14.07
C ALA A 397 11.62 -15.26 -14.99
N GLN A 398 12.68 -15.84 -15.54
CA GLN A 398 13.55 -15.18 -16.53
C GLN A 398 12.78 -14.81 -17.81
N ASN A 399 11.94 -15.71 -18.32
CA ASN A 399 11.10 -15.43 -19.48
C ASN A 399 10.13 -14.28 -19.19
N TRP A 400 9.54 -14.26 -17.99
CA TRP A 400 8.66 -13.20 -17.53
C TRP A 400 9.36 -11.85 -17.39
N GLU A 401 10.58 -11.83 -16.85
CA GLU A 401 11.44 -10.65 -16.75
C GLU A 401 11.72 -10.05 -18.13
N HIS A 402 12.00 -10.89 -19.14
CA HIS A 402 12.21 -10.41 -20.51
C HIS A 402 10.95 -9.77 -21.11
N ILE A 403 9.78 -10.40 -20.91
CA ILE A 403 8.49 -9.83 -21.34
C ILE A 403 8.25 -8.47 -20.67
N PHE A 404 8.54 -8.39 -19.38
CA PHE A 404 8.37 -7.16 -18.61
C PHE A 404 9.32 -6.05 -19.08
N ALA A 405 10.60 -6.37 -19.31
CA ALA A 405 11.60 -5.43 -19.79
C ALA A 405 11.26 -4.83 -21.16
N ILE A 406 10.78 -5.66 -22.10
CA ILE A 406 10.33 -5.16 -23.40
C ILE A 406 9.17 -4.18 -23.20
N ARG A 407 8.20 -4.54 -22.35
CA ARG A 407 6.97 -3.76 -22.15
C ARG A 407 7.21 -2.41 -21.49
N SER A 408 8.20 -2.31 -20.61
CA SER A 408 8.48 -1.11 -19.83
C SER A 408 9.62 -0.24 -20.39
N SER A 409 10.28 -0.70 -21.47
CA SER A 409 11.46 -0.04 -22.05
C SER A 409 11.18 1.39 -22.53
N GLU A 410 10.12 1.62 -23.29
CA GLU A 410 9.77 2.93 -23.87
C GLU A 410 9.57 3.98 -22.78
N GLN A 411 8.75 3.70 -21.77
CA GLN A 411 8.53 4.61 -20.65
C GLN A 411 9.80 4.87 -19.84
N ALA A 412 10.63 3.84 -19.63
CA ALA A 412 11.89 4.01 -18.92
C ALA A 412 12.85 4.94 -19.67
N ASP A 413 12.92 4.81 -21.00
CA ASP A 413 13.75 5.66 -21.85
C ASP A 413 13.23 7.11 -21.86
N GLU A 414 11.91 7.33 -21.84
CA GLU A 414 11.30 8.67 -21.73
C GLU A 414 11.68 9.38 -20.42
N HIS A 415 11.54 8.71 -19.27
CA HIS A 415 11.90 9.27 -17.96
C HIS A 415 13.40 9.60 -17.86
N LEU A 416 14.26 8.76 -18.44
CA LEU A 416 15.71 9.01 -18.48
C LEU A 416 16.06 10.25 -19.32
N LEU A 417 15.36 10.48 -20.43
CA LEU A 417 15.56 11.67 -21.26
C LEU A 417 15.16 12.93 -20.49
N ILE A 418 14.01 12.92 -19.82
CA ILE A 418 13.55 14.06 -19.01
C ILE A 418 14.53 14.34 -17.88
N LEU A 419 15.02 13.30 -17.19
CA LEU A 419 16.04 13.45 -16.15
C LEU A 419 17.29 14.15 -16.68
N HIS A 420 17.83 13.70 -17.82
CA HIS A 420 19.02 14.28 -18.41
C HIS A 420 18.81 15.76 -18.79
N ASP A 421 17.65 16.10 -19.33
CA ASP A 421 17.31 17.48 -19.69
C ASP A 421 17.20 18.38 -18.45
N LEU A 422 16.60 17.89 -17.36
CA LEU A 422 16.54 18.61 -16.08
C LEU A 422 17.93 18.81 -15.46
N GLU A 423 18.77 17.77 -15.44
CA GLU A 423 20.15 17.86 -14.96
C GLU A 423 20.95 18.90 -15.76
N ALA A 424 20.77 18.94 -17.08
CA ALA A 424 21.44 19.89 -17.97
C ALA A 424 20.91 21.33 -17.78
N GLN A 425 19.60 21.50 -17.63
CA GLN A 425 18.96 22.81 -17.47
C GLN A 425 19.36 23.48 -16.15
N TYR A 426 19.32 22.74 -15.05
CA TYR A 426 19.55 23.30 -13.72
C TYR A 426 21.00 23.20 -13.25
N GLY A 427 21.81 22.35 -13.88
CA GLY A 427 23.17 22.04 -13.43
C GLY A 427 23.20 21.33 -12.08
N VAL A 428 22.09 20.67 -11.70
CA VAL A 428 21.92 19.95 -10.44
C VAL A 428 21.83 18.46 -10.74
N LYS A 429 22.41 17.65 -9.86
CA LYS A 429 22.31 16.20 -9.91
C LYS A 429 21.84 15.69 -8.56
N LEU A 430 20.83 14.83 -8.57
CA LEU A 430 20.30 14.15 -7.39
C LEU A 430 20.64 12.66 -7.52
N PRO A 431 21.80 12.20 -7.02
CA PRO A 431 22.30 10.85 -7.20
C PRO A 431 21.29 9.72 -6.96
N ALA A 432 20.50 9.79 -5.89
CA ALA A 432 19.54 8.74 -5.56
C ALA A 432 18.23 8.83 -6.33
N LEU A 433 17.85 10.01 -6.83
CA LEU A 433 16.77 10.10 -7.82
C LEU A 433 17.25 9.53 -9.15
N LYS A 434 18.47 9.87 -9.52
CA LYS A 434 19.13 9.34 -10.72
C LYS A 434 19.22 7.82 -10.68
N ASP A 435 19.73 7.24 -9.59
CA ASP A 435 19.79 5.79 -9.41
C ASP A 435 18.40 5.16 -9.53
N HIS A 436 17.38 5.75 -8.87
CA HIS A 436 15.99 5.25 -8.93
C HIS A 436 15.42 5.16 -10.35
N ILE A 437 15.72 6.15 -11.20
CA ILE A 437 15.28 6.18 -12.61
C ILE A 437 16.21 5.31 -13.49
N GLU A 438 17.52 5.30 -13.26
CA GLU A 438 18.51 4.47 -13.99
C GLU A 438 18.33 2.97 -13.73
N GLU A 439 17.81 2.60 -12.56
CA GLU A 439 17.38 1.23 -12.27
C GLU A 439 16.28 0.74 -13.23
N ARG A 440 15.56 1.67 -13.87
CA ARG A 440 14.35 1.38 -14.66
C ARG A 440 13.36 0.55 -13.82
N PHE A 441 12.32 0.04 -14.47
CA PHE A 441 11.34 -0.79 -13.78
C PHE A 441 11.82 -2.23 -13.49
N VAL A 442 12.87 -2.69 -14.18
CA VAL A 442 13.28 -4.11 -14.21
C VAL A 442 14.32 -4.44 -13.15
N LYS A 443 15.31 -3.58 -12.91
CA LYS A 443 16.41 -3.87 -11.98
C LYS A 443 15.92 -4.21 -10.56
N PRO A 444 14.89 -3.54 -9.99
CA PRO A 444 14.35 -3.90 -8.68
C PRO A 444 13.84 -5.35 -8.58
N ILE A 445 13.47 -5.98 -9.70
CA ILE A 445 13.01 -7.38 -9.71
C ILE A 445 14.16 -8.37 -9.45
N ALA A 446 15.40 -7.98 -9.75
CA ALA A 446 16.59 -8.81 -9.46
C ALA A 446 16.71 -9.15 -7.97
N ILE A 447 16.17 -8.31 -7.07
CA ILE A 447 16.10 -8.58 -5.62
C ILE A 447 15.39 -9.90 -5.34
N ASN A 448 14.32 -10.22 -6.06
CA ASN A 448 13.62 -11.49 -5.89
C ASN A 448 14.56 -12.68 -6.16
N ARG A 449 15.40 -12.60 -7.19
CA ARG A 449 16.38 -13.66 -7.51
C ARG A 449 17.42 -13.79 -6.39
N MET A 450 17.93 -12.66 -5.88
CA MET A 450 18.86 -12.65 -4.76
C MET A 450 18.24 -13.30 -3.52
N LEU A 451 16.98 -12.99 -3.20
CA LEU A 451 16.24 -13.61 -2.09
C LEU A 451 16.08 -15.13 -2.26
N ALA A 452 15.78 -15.60 -3.47
CA ALA A 452 15.73 -17.04 -3.72
C ALA A 452 17.08 -17.72 -3.51
N LEU A 453 18.17 -17.13 -4.00
CA LEU A 453 19.52 -17.65 -3.75
C LEU A 453 19.83 -17.71 -2.24
N VAL A 454 19.45 -16.68 -1.48
CA VAL A 454 19.59 -16.71 0.00
C VAL A 454 18.84 -17.91 0.59
N ARG A 455 17.60 -18.18 0.19
CA ARG A 455 16.85 -19.36 0.66
C ARG A 455 17.57 -20.67 0.33
N GLU A 456 17.98 -20.84 -0.92
CA GLU A 456 18.69 -22.04 -1.38
C GLU A 456 20.01 -22.25 -0.62
N ILE A 457 20.78 -21.18 -0.37
CA ILE A 457 22.03 -21.24 0.43
C ILE A 457 21.76 -21.72 1.85
N MET A 458 20.69 -21.24 2.47
CA MET A 458 20.37 -21.54 3.86
C MET A 458 19.78 -22.95 4.04
N GLU A 459 19.04 -23.45 3.05
CA GLU A 459 18.45 -24.81 3.07
C GLU A 459 19.41 -25.91 2.59
N GLU A 460 20.32 -25.59 1.66
CA GLU A 460 21.24 -26.56 1.05
C GLU A 460 22.22 -27.13 2.07
N LYS A 461 22.38 -28.45 2.09
CA LYS A 461 23.27 -29.17 3.02
C LYS A 461 24.62 -29.52 2.41
N ASP A 462 24.70 -29.64 1.08
CA ASP A 462 25.96 -29.91 0.39
C ASP A 462 26.79 -28.62 0.31
N GLU A 463 27.98 -28.62 0.93
CA GLU A 463 28.87 -27.46 0.94
C GLU A 463 29.35 -27.04 -0.45
N THR A 464 29.43 -27.96 -1.41
CA THR A 464 29.89 -27.63 -2.78
C THR A 464 28.81 -26.88 -3.53
N VAL A 465 27.58 -27.39 -3.53
CA VAL A 465 26.41 -26.74 -4.14
C VAL A 465 26.10 -25.41 -3.45
N ARG A 466 26.21 -25.37 -2.12
CA ARG A 466 26.02 -24.13 -1.35
C ARG A 466 27.02 -23.03 -1.77
N ARG A 467 28.28 -23.39 -2.06
CA ARG A 467 29.28 -22.43 -2.55
C ARG A 467 28.94 -21.92 -3.94
N GLU A 468 28.42 -22.76 -4.83
CA GLU A 468 27.96 -22.34 -6.16
C GLU A 468 26.84 -21.29 -6.05
N TYR A 469 25.81 -21.54 -5.24
CA TYR A 469 24.76 -20.55 -4.99
C TYR A 469 25.29 -19.25 -4.36
N PHE A 470 26.29 -19.34 -3.48
CA PHE A 470 26.91 -18.17 -2.88
C PHE A 470 27.71 -17.36 -3.90
N ASP A 471 28.45 -18.01 -4.79
CA ASP A 471 29.17 -17.33 -5.88
C ASP A 471 28.18 -16.68 -6.87
N ASP A 472 27.06 -17.33 -7.18
CA ASP A 472 25.99 -16.74 -7.99
C ASP A 472 25.37 -15.51 -7.30
N LEU A 473 25.10 -15.59 -5.99
CA LEU A 473 24.58 -14.46 -5.21
C LEU A 473 25.55 -13.29 -5.23
N ARG A 474 26.86 -13.55 -5.10
CA ARG A 474 27.89 -12.50 -5.20
C ARG A 474 27.87 -11.81 -6.54
N VAL A 475 27.80 -12.56 -7.65
CA VAL A 475 27.72 -12.00 -9.00
C VAL A 475 26.45 -11.14 -9.15
N GLN A 476 25.31 -11.60 -8.64
CA GLN A 476 24.06 -10.81 -8.69
C GLN A 476 24.17 -9.51 -7.86
N ILE A 477 24.79 -9.55 -6.68
CA ILE A 477 25.01 -8.36 -5.85
C ILE A 477 25.96 -7.38 -6.56
N GLU A 478 27.08 -7.86 -7.09
CA GLU A 478 28.04 -7.02 -7.83
C GLU A 478 27.37 -6.35 -9.03
N HIS A 479 26.53 -7.08 -9.77
CA HIS A 479 25.77 -6.51 -10.88
C HIS A 479 24.68 -5.53 -10.42
N TYR A 480 24.01 -5.79 -9.28
CA TYR A 480 23.00 -4.90 -8.75
C TYR A 480 23.61 -3.57 -8.26
N GLN A 481 24.80 -3.63 -7.66
CA GLN A 481 25.53 -2.45 -7.18
C GLN A 481 26.02 -1.55 -8.32
N ASP A 482 26.25 -2.10 -9.51
CA ASP A 482 26.63 -1.31 -10.67
C ASP A 482 25.48 -0.36 -11.07
N GLY A 483 25.68 0.95 -10.87
CA GLY A 483 24.64 1.96 -11.06
C GLY A 483 23.57 2.04 -9.96
N THR A 484 23.88 1.62 -8.73
CA THR A 484 23.06 1.89 -7.54
C THR A 484 23.97 2.38 -6.41
N SER A 485 24.25 3.68 -6.39
CA SER A 485 25.17 4.31 -5.42
C SER A 485 24.46 4.69 -4.11
N GLY A 486 23.18 5.05 -4.19
CA GLY A 486 22.37 5.59 -3.10
C GLY A 486 22.77 7.01 -2.67
N THR A 487 22.06 7.56 -1.69
CA THR A 487 22.40 8.86 -1.06
C THR A 487 23.53 8.77 -0.05
N GLY A 488 23.83 7.57 0.46
CA GLY A 488 24.70 7.35 1.63
C GLY A 488 24.09 7.80 2.97
N LEU A 489 22.84 8.29 2.98
CA LEU A 489 22.12 8.71 4.19
C LEU A 489 21.38 7.54 4.85
N GLU A 490 20.80 6.66 4.04
CA GLU A 490 20.04 5.50 4.51
C GLU A 490 20.57 4.19 3.93
N VAL A 491 20.26 3.08 4.61
CA VAL A 491 20.55 1.74 4.10
C VAL A 491 19.62 1.44 2.93
N PRO A 492 20.14 1.10 1.73
CA PRO A 492 19.33 0.76 0.57
C PRO A 492 18.30 -0.34 0.85
N GLU A 493 17.10 -0.20 0.28
CA GLU A 493 15.99 -1.12 0.55
C GLU A 493 16.32 -2.57 0.18
N TRP A 494 17.05 -2.80 -0.92
CA TRP A 494 17.46 -4.14 -1.32
C TRP A 494 18.32 -4.86 -0.25
N LEU A 495 19.17 -4.13 0.47
CA LEU A 495 19.96 -4.68 1.58
C LEU A 495 19.08 -4.98 2.80
N ARG A 496 18.15 -4.09 3.13
CA ARG A 496 17.19 -4.30 4.22
C ARG A 496 16.34 -5.55 3.98
N VAL A 497 15.90 -5.75 2.74
CA VAL A 497 15.10 -6.91 2.32
C VAL A 497 15.92 -8.21 2.43
N LEU A 498 17.19 -8.22 2.02
CA LEU A 498 18.08 -9.37 2.21
C LEU A 498 18.39 -9.66 3.69
N ASP A 499 18.66 -8.62 4.49
CA ASP A 499 18.90 -8.75 5.93
C ASP A 499 17.66 -9.32 6.63
N GLN A 500 16.46 -8.84 6.26
CA GLN A 500 15.22 -9.36 6.80
C GLN A 500 15.03 -10.85 6.46
N GLU A 501 15.37 -11.27 5.24
CA GLU A 501 15.26 -12.68 4.85
C GLU A 501 16.23 -13.59 5.59
N LEU A 502 17.45 -13.14 5.85
CA LEU A 502 18.40 -13.85 6.70
C LEU A 502 17.88 -13.98 8.13
N ARG A 503 17.37 -12.89 8.71
CA ARG A 503 16.75 -12.91 10.05
C ARG A 503 15.54 -13.84 10.12
N ASN A 504 14.73 -13.89 9.06
CA ASN A 504 13.59 -14.80 8.94
C ASN A 504 14.05 -16.25 9.07
N PHE A 505 15.18 -16.60 8.46
CA PHE A 505 15.75 -17.95 8.55
C PHE A 505 16.38 -18.24 9.93
N GLU A 506 17.11 -17.29 10.52
CA GLU A 506 17.78 -17.49 11.81
C GLU A 506 16.78 -17.64 12.98
N ALA A 507 15.65 -16.92 12.92
CA ALA A 507 14.64 -16.90 13.97
C ALA A 507 13.23 -17.16 13.44
N PRO A 508 12.93 -18.37 12.94
CA PRO A 508 11.65 -18.69 12.33
C PRO A 508 10.49 -18.66 13.34
N GLU A 509 10.77 -18.72 14.64
CA GLU A 509 9.76 -18.55 15.69
C GLU A 509 9.10 -17.15 15.66
N HIS A 510 9.81 -16.13 15.16
CA HIS A 510 9.27 -14.78 14.95
C HIS A 510 8.39 -14.66 13.69
N LEU A 511 8.43 -15.64 12.77
CA LEU A 511 7.55 -15.75 11.60
C LEU A 511 6.15 -16.28 11.95
N SER A 512 5.88 -16.67 13.20
CA SER A 512 4.55 -17.11 13.64
C SER A 512 3.48 -16.01 13.57
N ASN A 513 3.80 -14.84 12.98
CA ASN A 513 2.82 -13.84 12.64
C ASN A 513 2.11 -14.28 11.35
N ASP A 514 1.07 -15.10 11.50
CA ASP A 514 0.08 -15.38 10.47
C ASP A 514 -1.14 -14.45 10.68
N PRO A 515 -1.04 -13.17 10.28
CA PRO A 515 -2.05 -12.17 10.58
C PRO A 515 -3.42 -12.48 9.95
N TYR A 516 -3.46 -13.37 8.95
CA TYR A 516 -4.64 -13.63 8.12
C TYR A 516 -4.98 -15.13 7.98
N GLY A 517 -4.40 -15.99 8.82
CA GLY A 517 -4.82 -17.38 8.97
C GLY A 517 -4.42 -18.32 7.83
N GLU A 518 -3.35 -18.04 7.08
CA GLU A 518 -2.81 -18.93 6.05
C GLU A 518 -2.54 -20.34 6.59
N GLN A 519 -1.96 -20.47 7.79
CA GLN A 519 -1.64 -21.75 8.42
C GLN A 519 -2.88 -22.53 8.88
N ILE A 520 -4.01 -21.84 9.03
CA ILE A 520 -5.28 -22.44 9.48
C ILE A 520 -6.00 -23.10 8.29
N ILE A 521 -5.67 -22.73 7.06
CA ILE A 521 -6.29 -23.26 5.84
C ILE A 521 -5.43 -24.38 5.27
N ILE A 522 -6.05 -25.54 5.01
CA ILE A 522 -5.37 -26.67 4.38
C ILE A 522 -5.41 -26.45 2.86
N PRO A 523 -4.26 -26.30 2.17
CA PRO A 523 -4.26 -26.02 0.75
C PRO A 523 -4.80 -27.18 -0.09
N VAL A 524 -5.60 -26.85 -1.11
CA VAL A 524 -6.18 -27.77 -2.09
C VAL A 524 -5.59 -27.45 -3.46
N THR A 525 -4.99 -28.44 -4.11
CA THR A 525 -4.49 -28.28 -5.48
C THR A 525 -5.61 -28.52 -6.50
N ILE A 526 -5.62 -27.72 -7.57
CA ILE A 526 -6.56 -27.89 -8.68
C ILE A 526 -5.85 -28.45 -9.91
N ASN A 527 -6.58 -29.16 -10.78
CA ASN A 527 -6.03 -29.64 -12.05
C ASN A 527 -6.18 -28.59 -13.17
N LEU A 528 -5.45 -28.78 -14.27
CA LEU A 528 -5.46 -27.86 -15.42
C LEU A 528 -6.86 -27.64 -16.03
N ARG A 529 -7.71 -28.66 -16.02
CA ARG A 529 -9.09 -28.55 -16.54
C ARG A 529 -9.92 -27.61 -15.68
N GLU A 530 -9.76 -27.70 -14.36
CA GLU A 530 -10.41 -26.80 -13.42
C GLU A 530 -9.90 -25.37 -13.56
N MET A 531 -8.58 -25.16 -13.67
CA MET A 531 -8.00 -23.84 -13.88
C MET A 531 -8.59 -23.17 -15.13
N ARG A 532 -8.56 -23.87 -16.27
CA ARG A 532 -9.14 -23.38 -17.53
C ARG A 532 -10.65 -23.16 -17.44
N ARG A 533 -11.36 -23.90 -16.59
CA ARG A 533 -12.80 -23.67 -16.35
C ARG A 533 -13.02 -22.37 -15.61
N GLN A 534 -12.21 -22.08 -14.58
CA GLN A 534 -12.32 -20.84 -13.82
C GLN A 534 -11.97 -19.62 -14.68
N LEU A 535 -10.91 -19.69 -15.49
CA LEU A 535 -10.54 -18.63 -16.45
C LEU A 535 -11.69 -18.29 -17.41
N LYS A 536 -12.34 -19.30 -17.98
CA LYS A 536 -13.49 -19.10 -18.89
C LYS A 536 -14.67 -18.37 -18.25
N THR A 537 -14.85 -18.48 -16.94
CA THR A 537 -15.96 -17.86 -16.20
C THR A 537 -15.49 -16.78 -15.24
N TRP A 538 -14.25 -16.30 -15.38
CA TRP A 538 -13.59 -15.43 -14.41
C TRP A 538 -14.42 -14.20 -14.07
N ASN A 539 -14.93 -13.54 -15.11
CA ASN A 539 -15.74 -12.33 -15.02
C ASN A 539 -17.25 -12.57 -14.89
N ASP A 540 -17.70 -13.82 -14.78
CA ASP A 540 -19.13 -14.09 -14.56
C ASP A 540 -19.56 -13.60 -13.16
N ASP A 541 -20.51 -12.68 -13.08
CA ASP A 541 -21.04 -12.15 -11.82
C ASP A 541 -21.56 -13.27 -10.88
N PHE A 542 -21.12 -13.25 -9.63
CA PHE A 542 -21.70 -14.08 -8.56
C PHE A 542 -22.99 -13.51 -7.98
N MET A 543 -23.17 -12.19 -8.08
CA MET A 543 -24.33 -11.54 -7.50
C MET A 543 -25.56 -11.78 -8.39
N PRO A 544 -26.71 -12.19 -7.83
CA PRO A 544 -27.94 -12.30 -8.60
C PRO A 544 -28.33 -10.91 -9.13
N ASN A 545 -28.05 -10.68 -10.42
CA ASN A 545 -28.33 -9.43 -11.10
C ASN A 545 -29.85 -9.28 -11.29
N PRO A 546 -30.52 -8.32 -10.61
CA PRO A 546 -31.97 -8.15 -10.71
C PRO A 546 -32.42 -7.87 -12.15
N ARG A 547 -31.55 -7.24 -12.97
CA ARG A 547 -31.86 -6.89 -14.36
C ARG A 547 -31.90 -8.12 -15.28
N LYS A 548 -31.13 -9.18 -15.01
CA LYS A 548 -31.18 -10.45 -15.79
C LYS A 548 -32.44 -11.28 -15.48
N GLN A 549 -33.03 -11.16 -14.30
CA GLN A 549 -34.29 -11.86 -13.98
C GLN A 549 -35.53 -11.27 -14.69
N SER A 550 -35.47 -10.02 -15.15
CA SER A 550 -36.57 -9.38 -15.89
C SER A 550 -36.68 -9.81 -17.37
N LYS A 551 -35.69 -10.55 -17.90
CA LYS A 551 -35.70 -11.09 -19.27
C LYS A 551 -36.23 -12.53 -19.33
N ARG A 552 -37.26 -12.88 -18.54
CA ARG A 552 -38.09 -14.03 -18.91
C ARG A 552 -38.99 -13.60 -20.08
N PRO A 553 -39.13 -14.42 -21.15
CA PRO A 553 -40.06 -14.08 -22.22
C PRO A 553 -41.44 -13.96 -21.58
N ARG A 554 -42.14 -12.85 -21.82
CA ARG A 554 -43.58 -12.81 -21.59
C ARG A 554 -44.17 -13.89 -22.49
N ASP A 555 -44.65 -14.97 -21.88
CA ASP A 555 -45.55 -15.92 -22.54
C ASP A 555 -46.66 -15.09 -23.21
N LYS A 556 -46.73 -15.22 -24.53
CA LYS A 556 -47.91 -14.81 -25.28
C LYS A 556 -48.95 -15.91 -25.07
N SER A 557 -49.89 -15.66 -24.17
CA SER A 557 -51.22 -16.27 -24.20
C SER A 557 -52.26 -15.21 -24.51
#